data_AF-A0A061A5M1-F1
#
_entry.id   AF-A0A061A5M1-F1
#
_cell.length_a   1.000
_cell.length_b   1.000
_cell.length_c   1.000
_cell.angle_alpha   90.00
_cell.angle_beta   90.00
_cell.angle_gamma   90.00
#
_symmetry.space_group_name_H-M   'P 1'
#
loop_
_entity.id
_entity.type
_entity.pdbx_description
1 polymer ?
#
loop_
_entity_poly.entity_id
_entity_poly.type
_entity_poly.pdbx_seq_one_letter_code
_entity_poly.pdbx_strand_id
1 'polypeptide(L)' 'MHGVLLSSLPVGAGPSTPAEMIGLLPVRLREWVPLAWDELPSAMGDLVVLTDNGELTEDAFEAGMNYLEALYGGDG' A
#
# COMPACT_ATOMS: atom_id res chain seq x y z
N MET A 1 6.64 4.69 -5.74
CA MET A 1 5.63 3.74 -5.23
C MET A 1 4.36 3.62 -6.10
N HIS A 2 3.96 4.64 -6.88
CA HIS A 2 2.82 4.53 -7.82
C HIS A 2 2.92 3.35 -8.81
N GLY A 3 4.10 3.11 -9.37
CA GLY A 3 4.29 2.09 -10.39
C GLY A 3 4.14 0.63 -9.90
N VAL A 4 4.46 0.34 -8.63
CA VAL A 4 4.48 -1.05 -8.10
C VAL A 4 3.09 -1.50 -7.66
N LEU A 5 2.32 -0.60 -7.04
CA LEU A 5 0.93 -0.88 -6.69
C LEU A 5 0.10 -1.05 -7.97
N LEU A 6 0.19 -0.11 -8.91
CA LEU A 6 -0.56 -0.19 -10.17
C LEU A 6 -0.13 -1.36 -11.06
N SER A 7 1.15 -1.77 -11.06
CA SER A 7 1.60 -2.93 -11.83
C SER A 7 1.08 -4.26 -11.29
N SER A 8 0.66 -4.29 -10.03
CA SER A 8 0.13 -5.49 -9.36
C SER A 8 -1.38 -5.60 -9.47
N LEU A 9 -2.04 -4.59 -10.07
CA LEU A 9 -3.48 -4.56 -10.24
C LEU A 9 -3.88 -4.99 -11.66
N PRO A 10 -5.03 -5.68 -11.82
CA PRO A 10 -5.60 -5.93 -13.13
C PRO A 10 -5.83 -4.63 -13.90
N VAL A 11 -5.74 -4.69 -15.24
CA VAL A 11 -5.98 -3.52 -16.10
C VAL A 11 -7.37 -2.93 -15.81
N GLY A 12 -7.41 -1.64 -15.49
CA GLY A 12 -8.64 -0.92 -15.16
C GLY A 12 -9.16 -1.14 -13.73
N ALA A 13 -8.42 -1.88 -12.91
CA ALA A 13 -8.74 -2.14 -11.52
C ALA A 13 -7.80 -1.29 -10.65
N GLY A 14 -8.34 -0.28 -9.98
CA GLY A 14 -7.56 0.70 -9.21
C GLY A 14 -7.76 2.15 -9.67
N PRO A 15 -7.15 3.11 -8.98
CA PRO A 15 -7.27 4.53 -9.31
C PRO A 15 -6.72 4.83 -10.71
N SER A 16 -7.48 5.58 -11.51
CA SER A 16 -7.15 5.94 -12.89
C SER A 16 -6.12 7.08 -12.95
N THR A 17 -5.94 7.81 -11.85
CA THR A 17 -4.97 8.91 -11.74
C THR A 17 -4.19 8.88 -10.43
N PRO A 18 -2.99 9.49 -10.38
CA PRO A 18 -2.26 9.68 -9.11
C PRO A 18 -3.08 10.43 -8.05
N ALA A 19 -3.90 11.40 -8.45
CA ALA A 19 -4.74 12.16 -7.53
C ALA A 19 -5.84 11.28 -6.89
N GLU A 20 -6.48 10.44 -7.70
CA GLU A 20 -7.44 9.43 -7.19
C GLU A 20 -6.74 8.45 -6.26
N MET A 21 -5.52 8.03 -6.58
CA MET A 21 -4.74 7.15 -5.71
C MET A 21 -4.47 7.78 -4.36
N ILE A 22 -4.00 9.03 -4.32
CA ILE A 22 -3.77 9.77 -3.07
C ILE A 22 -5.05 9.86 -2.24
N GLY A 23 -6.20 10.05 -2.88
CA GLY A 23 -7.51 10.07 -2.20
C GLY A 23 -7.93 8.74 -1.57
N LEU A 24 -7.33 7.61 -1.98
CA LEU A 24 -7.61 6.28 -1.44
C LEU A 24 -6.61 5.83 -0.38
N LEU A 25 -5.45 6.49 -0.26
CA LEU A 25 -4.43 6.15 0.74
C LEU A 25 -4.89 6.31 2.21
N PRO A 26 -5.90 7.15 2.54
CA PRO A 26 -6.53 7.17 3.87
C PRO A 26 -7.50 6.01 4.15
N VAL A 27 -7.76 5.17 3.15
CA VAL A 27 -8.67 4.03 3.25
C VAL A 27 -7.85 2.75 3.34
N ARG A 28 -8.37 1.74 4.05
CA ARG A 28 -7.75 0.40 4.12
C ARG A 28 -7.53 -0.15 2.72
N LEU A 29 -6.35 -0.72 2.48
CA LEU A 29 -6.00 -1.27 1.16
C LEU A 29 -7.08 -2.22 0.61
N ARG A 30 -7.67 -3.05 1.47
CA ARG A 30 -8.69 -4.02 1.05
C ARG A 30 -9.98 -3.44 0.49
N GLU A 31 -10.25 -2.17 0.76
CA GLU A 31 -11.50 -1.52 0.35
C GLU A 31 -11.44 -0.98 -1.08
N TRP A 32 -10.24 -0.84 -1.65
CA TRP A 32 -10.06 -0.25 -2.98
C TRP A 32 -9.06 -0.99 -3.88
N VAL A 33 -8.23 -1.86 -3.33
CA VAL A 33 -7.29 -2.70 -4.08
C VAL A 33 -7.92 -4.09 -4.29
N PRO A 34 -8.19 -4.50 -5.54
CA PRO A 34 -8.83 -5.77 -5.86
C PRO A 34 -7.84 -6.95 -5.89
N LEU A 35 -7.28 -7.29 -4.73
CA LEU A 35 -6.46 -8.50 -4.54
C LEU A 35 -7.28 -9.65 -3.93
N ALA A 36 -6.78 -10.87 -4.04
CA ALA A 36 -7.31 -12.04 -3.32
C ALA A 36 -6.91 -11.97 -1.84
N TRP A 37 -7.64 -11.15 -1.06
CA TRP A 37 -7.32 -10.86 0.33
C TRP A 37 -7.40 -12.06 1.28
N ASP A 38 -8.11 -13.11 0.88
CA ASP A 38 -8.16 -14.41 1.56
C ASP A 38 -6.85 -15.20 1.47
N GLU A 39 -6.02 -14.91 0.45
CA GLU A 39 -4.69 -15.52 0.26
C GLU A 39 -3.56 -14.67 0.88
N LEU A 40 -3.86 -13.47 1.35
CA LEU A 40 -2.89 -12.50 1.87
C LEU A 40 -3.01 -12.33 3.40
N PRO A 41 -1.93 -11.90 4.09
CA PRO A 41 -2.00 -11.58 5.52
C PRO A 41 -3.06 -10.50 5.80
N SER A 42 -3.96 -10.73 6.77
CA SER A 42 -5.01 -9.75 7.11
C SER A 42 -4.45 -8.36 7.43
N ALA A 43 -3.32 -8.30 8.15
CA ALA A 43 -2.67 -7.03 8.49
C ALA A 43 -2.34 -6.18 7.25
N MET A 44 -2.01 -6.80 6.11
CA MET A 44 -1.75 -6.10 4.86
C MET A 44 -3.02 -5.42 4.32
N GLY A 45 -4.16 -6.09 4.39
CA GLY A 45 -5.43 -5.53 3.93
C GLY A 45 -5.97 -4.44 4.86
N ASP A 46 -5.61 -4.46 6.14
CA ASP A 46 -6.04 -3.47 7.14
C ASP A 46 -5.12 -2.24 7.18
N LEU A 47 -3.99 -2.27 6.47
CA LEU A 47 -3.06 -1.15 6.38
C LEU A 47 -3.74 0.09 5.78
N VAL A 48 -3.60 1.21 6.48
CA VAL A 48 -3.92 2.55 6.00
C VAL A 48 -2.61 3.31 5.81
N VAL A 49 -2.40 3.90 4.64
CA VAL A 49 -1.10 4.48 4.27
C VAL A 49 -0.98 5.91 4.75
N LEU A 50 -2.01 6.73 4.52
CA LEU A 50 -2.06 8.11 4.96
C LEU A 50 -3.13 8.30 6.03
N THR A 51 -2.91 9.22 6.94
CA THR A 51 -3.96 9.79 7.80
C THR A 51 -4.86 10.74 6.97
N ASP A 52 -6.01 11.13 7.53
CA ASP A 52 -6.94 12.06 6.88
C ASP A 52 -6.34 13.45 6.57
N ASN A 53 -5.26 13.84 7.27
CA ASN A 53 -4.51 15.08 7.03
C ASN A 53 -3.35 14.90 6.01
N GLY A 54 -3.18 13.71 5.43
CA GLY A 54 -2.18 13.42 4.40
C GLY A 54 -0.79 13.09 4.92
N GLU A 55 -0.64 12.79 6.21
CA GLU A 55 0.62 12.33 6.82
C GLU A 55 0.74 10.81 6.73
N LEU A 56 1.96 10.28 6.71
CA LEU A 56 2.19 8.84 6.70
C LEU A 56 1.81 8.24 8.07
N THR A 57 1.07 7.14 8.09
CA THR A 57 0.78 6.43 9.33
C THR A 57 2.02 5.73 9.88
N GLU A 58 2.06 5.50 11.20
CA GLU A 58 3.16 4.75 11.84
C GLU A 58 3.27 3.33 11.27
N ASP A 59 2.15 2.62 11.11
CA ASP A 59 2.11 1.28 10.51
C ASP A 59 2.68 1.26 9.08
N ALA A 60 2.37 2.27 8.26
CA ALA A 60 2.89 2.37 6.91
C ALA A 60 4.38 2.73 6.89
N PHE A 61 4.84 3.55 7.83
CA PHE A 61 6.26 3.85 8.02
C PHE A 61 7.03 2.60 8.43
N GLU A 62 6.57 1.86 9.43
CA GLU A 62 7.19 0.62 9.90
C GLU A 62 7.23 -0.45 8.80
N ALA A 63 6.11 -0.65 8.09
CA ALA A 63 6.05 -1.58 6.95
C ALA A 63 7.07 -1.21 5.86
N GLY A 64 7.20 0.08 5.56
CA GLY A 64 8.18 0.60 4.62
C GLY A 64 9.62 0.36 5.09
N MET A 65 9.90 0.57 6.37
CA MET A 65 11.22 0.32 6.93
C MET A 65 11.61 -1.15 6.93
N ASN A 66 10.69 -2.03 7.36
CA ASN A 66 10.90 -3.48 7.32
C ASN A 66 11.19 -3.97 5.90
N TYR A 67 10.51 -3.40 4.89
CA TYR A 67 10.79 -3.70 3.49
C TYR A 67 12.18 -3.24 3.04
N LEU A 68 12.60 -2.03 3.42
CA LEU A 68 13.95 -1.52 3.12
C LEU A 68 15.03 -2.37 3.79
N GLU A 69 14.83 -2.78 5.04
CA GLU A 69 15.74 -3.69 5.74
C GLU A 69 15.79 -5.07 5.06
N ALA A 70 14.67 -5.61 4.60
CA ALA A 70 14.67 -6.88 3.86
C ALA A 70 15.41 -6.78 2.52
N LEU A 71 15.35 -5.63 1.84
CA LEU A 71 16.03 -5.42 0.56
C LEU A 71 17.53 -5.12 0.69
N TYR A 72 17.93 -4.39 1.73
CA TYR A 72 19.27 -3.81 1.83
C TYR A 72 20.03 -4.20 3.11
N GLY A 73 19.38 -4.86 4.08
CA GLY A 73 19.97 -5.28 5.35
C GLY A 73 20.73 -6.60 5.31
N GLY A 74 20.79 -7.26 4.15
CA GLY A 74 21.55 -8.50 3.93
C GLY A 74 23.02 -8.31 3.49
N ASP A 75 23.45 -7.08 3.19
CA ASP A 75 24.85 -6.78 2.88
C ASP A 75 25.61 -6.42 4.17
N GLY A 76 26.10 -7.45 4.86
CA GLY A 76 27.00 -7.38 6.01
C GLY A 76 27.94 -8.59 6.05
#